data_AF-A0AAN9QAU2-F1
#
_entry.id   AF-A0AAN9QAU2-F1
#
_cell.length_a   1.000
_cell.length_b   1.000
_cell.length_c   1.000
_cell.angle_alpha   90.00
_cell.angle_beta   90.00
_cell.angle_gamma   90.00
#
_symmetry.space_group_name_H-M   'P 1'
#
loop_
_entity.id
_entity.type
_entity.pdbx_description
1 polymer ?
#
loop_
_entity_poly.entity_id
_entity_poly.type
_entity_poly.pdbx_seq_one_letter_code
_entity_poly.pdbx_strand_id
1 'polypeptide(L)'
;MRNAALRSVTRSNRFALSRNTTQEGPRTITTPDADTGEYLMRIYIGTPGVERFAIADTGSDLIWIQCSPCKKCTPQTTPLFDPKKSSTFKGLPCDSQPCTLLSNNGRRCGKSGKCEYLYQYGDNSYTIGNLGVESINFGSKGGGKGTTLTILAQSFYNKFVNLLTELFGAKPVKNPPEGNDLCFKIKIDEDGDCAGSFPEFVFHFTGAKVPLQPTNLLQCYPDYKVICVMVQSTSDNGVSVFGNQAQVGFQVEYDLQQGMVSFAPADCSKH
;
A
#
# COMPACT_ATOMS: atom_id res chain seq x y z
N MET A 1 -18.59 17.27 -14.23
CA MET A 1 -18.93 15.86 -13.92
C MET A 1 -18.97 14.92 -15.14
N ARG A 2 -19.68 15.22 -16.24
CA ARG A 2 -19.79 14.33 -17.43
C ARG A 2 -18.45 13.84 -18.02
N ASN A 3 -17.43 14.70 -18.05
CA ASN A 3 -16.09 14.34 -18.54
C ASN A 3 -15.29 13.45 -17.58
N ALA A 4 -15.53 13.55 -16.26
CA ALA A 4 -14.90 12.67 -15.27
C ALA A 4 -15.54 11.28 -15.27
N ALA A 5 -16.87 11.22 -15.38
CA ALA A 5 -17.62 9.97 -15.56
C ALA A 5 -17.26 9.28 -16.89
N LEU A 6 -17.15 10.02 -17.99
CA LEU A 6 -16.68 9.47 -19.28
C LEU A 6 -15.25 8.92 -19.16
N ARG A 7 -14.33 9.62 -18.48
CA ARG A 7 -12.97 9.10 -18.26
C ARG A 7 -12.96 7.85 -17.38
N SER A 8 -13.81 7.80 -16.35
CA SER A 8 -13.96 6.62 -15.48
C SER A 8 -14.56 5.43 -16.24
N VAL A 9 -15.58 5.67 -17.06
CA VAL A 9 -16.24 4.65 -17.90
C VAL A 9 -15.33 4.18 -19.04
N THR A 10 -14.60 5.08 -19.70
CA THR A 10 -13.61 4.70 -20.72
C THR A 10 -12.46 3.89 -20.10
N ARG A 11 -12.03 4.23 -18.88
CA ARG A 11 -10.98 3.51 -18.15
C ARG A 11 -11.46 2.12 -17.70
N SER A 12 -12.67 2.02 -17.17
CA SER A 12 -13.33 0.75 -16.79
C SER A 12 -13.61 -0.15 -18.01
N ASN A 13 -14.07 0.41 -19.14
CA ASN A 13 -14.32 -0.35 -20.36
C ASN A 13 -13.03 -0.86 -21.02
N ARG A 14 -11.92 -0.12 -20.89
CA ARG A 14 -10.59 -0.57 -21.35
C ARG A 14 -10.06 -1.72 -20.48
N PHE A 15 -10.39 -1.70 -19.20
CA PHE A 15 -10.10 -2.79 -18.25
C PHE A 15 -11.00 -4.02 -18.44
N ALA A 16 -12.27 -3.84 -18.79
CA ALA A 16 -13.22 -4.94 -19.00
C ALA A 16 -12.82 -5.90 -20.14
N LEU A 17 -12.02 -5.43 -21.11
CA LEU A 17 -11.44 -6.24 -22.19
C LEU A 17 -10.30 -7.17 -21.74
N SER A 18 -9.78 -6.99 -20.51
CA SER A 18 -8.57 -7.66 -20.01
C SER A 18 -8.87 -8.69 -18.90
N ARG A 19 -10.14 -8.96 -18.62
CA ARG A 19 -10.59 -9.73 -17.46
C ARG A 19 -10.47 -11.24 -17.69
N ASN A 20 -9.66 -11.90 -16.87
CA ASN A 20 -10.12 -13.10 -16.19
C ASN A 20 -9.31 -13.32 -14.90
N THR A 21 -10.03 -13.44 -13.78
CA THR A 21 -9.69 -14.13 -12.50
C THR A 21 -8.56 -13.58 -11.61
N THR A 22 -8.46 -13.82 -10.28
CA THR A 22 -9.35 -13.88 -9.08
C THR A 22 -8.41 -14.21 -7.89
N GLN A 23 -7.94 -13.22 -7.10
CA GLN A 23 -7.63 -13.30 -5.64
C GLN A 23 -7.01 -12.00 -5.09
N GLU A 24 -7.19 -11.75 -3.80
CA GLU A 24 -7.77 -10.52 -3.23
C GLU A 24 -6.83 -9.86 -2.22
N GLY A 25 -6.27 -8.68 -2.55
CA GLY A 25 -5.61 -7.81 -1.56
C GLY A 25 -6.59 -7.33 -0.48
N PRO A 26 -6.15 -6.55 0.53
CA PRO A 26 -7.05 -5.94 1.49
C PRO A 26 -8.11 -5.10 0.76
N ARG A 27 -9.31 -5.69 0.58
CA ARG A 27 -10.44 -5.11 -0.15
C ARG A 27 -11.47 -4.62 0.85
N THR A 28 -12.14 -3.55 0.48
CA THR A 28 -13.22 -3.01 1.28
C THR A 28 -14.34 -2.51 0.39
N ILE A 29 -15.58 -2.67 0.86
CA ILE A 29 -16.76 -2.20 0.14
C ILE A 29 -16.66 -0.69 0.00
N THR A 30 -16.67 -0.23 -1.26
CA THR A 30 -16.86 1.16 -1.62
C THR A 30 -18.31 1.40 -2.01
N THR A 31 -19.00 2.26 -1.28
CA THR A 31 -20.38 2.64 -1.55
C THR A 31 -20.38 4.08 -2.06
N PRO A 32 -20.84 4.36 -3.29
CA PRO A 32 -21.06 5.73 -3.70
C PRO A 32 -22.19 6.33 -2.85
N ASP A 33 -21.92 7.47 -2.24
CA ASP A 33 -22.93 8.27 -1.55
C ASP A 33 -23.54 9.24 -2.56
N ALA A 34 -24.79 8.95 -2.97
CA ALA A 34 -25.47 9.72 -3.99
C ALA A 34 -25.82 11.15 -3.54
N ASP A 35 -25.89 11.39 -2.22
CA ASP A 35 -26.26 12.69 -1.67
C ASP A 35 -25.03 13.62 -1.59
N THR A 36 -23.84 13.05 -1.36
CA THR A 36 -22.60 13.82 -1.22
C THR A 36 -21.68 13.75 -2.43
N GLY A 37 -21.84 12.75 -3.30
CA GLY A 37 -20.94 12.50 -4.44
C GLY A 37 -19.63 11.81 -4.07
N GLU A 38 -19.50 11.35 -2.83
CA GLU A 38 -18.30 10.74 -2.26
C GLU A 38 -18.29 9.21 -2.40
N TYR A 39 -17.11 8.60 -2.21
CA TYR A 39 -16.97 7.15 -2.11
C TYR A 39 -16.68 6.74 -0.66
N LEU A 40 -17.58 5.96 -0.07
CA LEU A 40 -17.43 5.45 1.30
C LEU A 40 -16.74 4.09 1.30
N MET A 41 -15.58 3.97 1.94
CA MET A 41 -14.86 2.72 2.15
C MET A 41 -15.13 2.14 3.54
N ARG A 42 -15.35 0.82 3.65
CA ARG A 42 -15.40 0.14 4.96
C ARG A 42 -14.00 -0.01 5.56
N ILE A 43 -13.84 0.17 6.86
CA ILE A 43 -12.57 0.00 7.57
C ILE A 43 -12.84 -0.64 8.94
N TYR A 44 -11.82 -1.28 9.52
CA TYR A 44 -11.83 -1.67 10.93
C TYR A 44 -10.74 -0.90 11.65
N ILE A 45 -11.13 -0.05 12.60
CA ILE A 45 -10.22 0.80 13.36
C ILE A 45 -10.09 0.32 14.81
N GLY A 46 -8.86 0.32 15.32
CA GLY A 46 -8.54 -0.04 16.70
C GLY A 46 -8.25 -1.52 16.93
N THR A 47 -7.95 -1.86 18.18
CA THR A 47 -7.77 -3.25 18.63
C THR A 47 -8.54 -3.49 19.93
N PRO A 48 -9.61 -4.33 19.91
CA PRO A 48 -10.13 -5.07 18.76
C PRO A 48 -10.73 -4.15 17.68
N GLY A 49 -10.59 -4.55 16.41
CA GLY A 49 -11.05 -3.74 15.27
C GLY A 49 -12.56 -3.54 15.26
N VAL A 50 -12.99 -2.28 15.16
CA VAL A 50 -14.40 -1.87 15.08
C VAL A 50 -14.71 -1.37 13.67
N GLU A 51 -15.77 -1.91 13.07
CA GLU A 51 -16.20 -1.56 11.71
C GLU A 51 -16.69 -0.10 11.63
N ARG A 52 -16.26 0.62 10.60
CA ARG A 52 -16.68 1.98 10.25
C ARG A 52 -16.70 2.15 8.73
N PHE A 53 -17.45 3.13 8.25
CA PHE A 53 -17.30 3.66 6.89
C PHE A 53 -16.52 4.98 6.97
N ALA A 54 -15.60 5.19 6.05
CA ALA A 54 -14.79 6.39 5.89
C ALA A 54 -14.86 6.87 4.44
N ILE A 55 -14.59 8.15 4.17
CA ILE A 55 -14.52 8.67 2.80
C ILE A 55 -13.14 8.31 2.22
N ALA A 56 -13.11 7.83 0.98
CA ALA A 56 -11.88 7.61 0.23
C ALA A 56 -11.38 8.93 -0.36
N ASP A 57 -10.79 9.77 0.50
CA ASP A 57 -10.27 11.09 0.16
C ASP A 57 -8.83 11.00 -0.34
N THR A 58 -8.59 11.27 -1.62
CA THR A 58 -7.24 11.35 -2.21
C THR A 58 -6.67 12.76 -2.20
N GLY A 59 -7.43 13.74 -1.69
CA GLY A 59 -7.05 15.15 -1.64
C GLY A 59 -6.35 15.58 -0.35
N SER A 60 -6.17 14.67 0.62
CA SER A 60 -5.51 14.94 1.88
C SER A 60 -4.57 13.81 2.32
N ASP A 61 -3.56 14.16 3.12
CA ASP A 61 -2.54 13.21 3.62
C ASP A 61 -2.89 12.60 4.99
N LEU A 62 -3.91 13.15 5.67
CA LEU A 62 -4.33 12.70 7.01
C LEU A 62 -5.65 11.95 6.96
N ILE A 63 -5.68 10.79 7.60
CA ILE A 63 -6.93 10.10 7.93
C ILE A 63 -7.46 10.66 9.25
N TRP A 64 -8.72 11.07 9.28
CA TRP A 64 -9.36 11.58 10.50
C TRP A 64 -10.70 10.89 10.79
N ILE A 65 -11.03 10.79 12.08
CA ILE A 65 -12.28 10.21 12.59
C ILE A 65 -12.76 11.00 13.82
N GLN A 66 -14.08 11.08 14.02
CA GLN A 66 -14.64 11.73 15.20
C GLN A 66 -14.47 10.84 16.44
N CYS A 67 -13.71 11.33 17.43
CA CYS A 67 -13.36 10.60 18.64
C CYS A 67 -14.21 11.02 19.86
N SER A 68 -14.52 10.09 20.77
CA SER A 68 -15.13 10.37 22.06
C SER A 68 -14.07 10.71 23.12
N PRO A 69 -14.28 11.73 23.97
CA PRO A 69 -15.38 12.70 23.93
C PRO A 69 -15.17 13.73 22.83
N CYS A 70 -16.24 14.02 22.09
CA CYS A 70 -16.24 15.06 21.06
C CYS A 70 -17.02 16.29 21.53
N LYS A 71 -16.41 17.48 21.41
CA LYS A 71 -17.01 18.75 21.85
C LYS A 71 -17.90 19.40 20.81
N LYS A 72 -17.46 19.35 19.54
CA LYS A 72 -18.18 19.85 18.36
C LYS A 72 -18.09 18.78 17.30
N CYS A 73 -19.19 18.09 17.07
CA CYS A 73 -19.23 16.91 16.22
C CYS A 73 -20.17 17.16 15.07
N THR A 74 -19.77 16.71 13.89
CA THR A 74 -20.69 16.59 12.78
C THR A 74 -21.72 15.52 13.14
N PRO A 75 -23.03 15.78 12.92
CA PRO A 75 -24.05 14.75 13.08
C PRO A 75 -23.68 13.52 12.27
N GLN A 76 -23.62 12.36 12.93
CA GLN A 76 -23.34 11.09 12.28
C GLN A 76 -24.15 9.98 12.95
N THR A 77 -24.54 8.99 12.16
CA THR A 77 -25.26 7.80 12.63
C THR A 77 -24.32 6.75 13.23
N THR A 78 -23.02 6.84 12.94
CA THR A 78 -22.01 5.91 13.45
C THR A 78 -21.48 6.35 14.83
N PRO A 79 -21.24 5.41 15.76
CA PRO A 79 -20.68 5.74 17.07
C PRO A 79 -19.27 6.33 16.95
N LEU A 80 -18.98 7.34 17.77
CA LEU A 80 -17.64 7.93 17.89
C LEU A 80 -16.60 6.87 18.24
N PHE A 81 -15.38 7.04 17.74
CA PHE A 81 -14.25 6.19 18.12
C PHE A 81 -13.80 6.54 19.54
N ASP A 82 -13.70 5.56 20.45
CA ASP A 82 -13.19 5.78 21.81
C ASP A 82 -11.72 5.34 21.87
N PRO A 83 -10.75 6.27 21.89
CA PRO A 83 -9.34 5.91 21.88
C PRO A 83 -8.91 5.10 23.10
N LYS A 84 -9.66 5.18 24.23
CA LYS A 84 -9.35 4.40 25.44
C LYS A 84 -9.73 2.93 25.31
N LYS A 85 -10.58 2.57 24.34
CA LYS A 85 -11.02 1.19 24.09
C LYS A 85 -10.15 0.44 23.08
N SER A 86 -9.17 1.11 22.48
CA SER A 86 -8.22 0.50 21.56
C SER A 86 -6.87 0.34 22.23
N SER A 87 -6.32 -0.87 22.25
CA SER A 87 -4.97 -1.13 22.78
C SER A 87 -3.84 -0.64 21.86
N THR A 88 -4.15 -0.31 20.61
CA THR A 88 -3.19 0.10 19.58
C THR A 88 -3.18 1.60 19.32
N PHE A 89 -4.10 2.35 19.92
CA PHE A 89 -4.11 3.81 19.87
C PHE A 89 -2.92 4.40 20.63
N LYS A 90 -2.19 5.32 19.99
CA LYS A 90 -1.19 6.16 20.67
C LYS A 90 -1.30 7.60 20.18
N GLY A 91 -1.49 8.53 21.12
CA GLY A 91 -1.39 9.96 20.83
C GLY A 91 0.06 10.36 20.56
N LEU A 92 0.29 11.22 19.57
CA LEU A 92 1.63 11.63 19.19
C LEU A 92 2.08 12.90 19.92
N PRO A 93 3.33 12.92 20.44
CA PRO A 93 3.91 14.13 21.01
C PRO A 93 4.31 15.11 19.91
N CYS A 94 4.51 16.37 20.29
CA CYS A 94 4.72 17.45 19.34
C CYS A 94 6.06 17.40 18.57
N ASP A 95 7.06 16.75 19.16
CA ASP A 95 8.38 16.51 18.60
C ASP A 95 8.44 15.25 17.71
N SER A 96 7.35 14.49 17.63
CA SER A 96 7.28 13.32 16.75
C SER A 96 7.40 13.72 15.28
N GLN A 97 8.11 12.90 14.50
CA GLN A 97 8.30 13.12 13.07
C GLN A 97 6.99 13.33 12.30
N PRO A 98 5.90 12.57 12.52
CA PRO A 98 4.63 12.84 11.83
C PRO A 98 4.04 14.21 12.15
N CYS A 99 4.26 14.72 13.38
CA CYS A 99 3.80 16.06 13.76
C CYS A 99 4.62 17.16 13.09
N THR A 100 5.94 16.98 12.97
CA THR A 100 6.84 17.99 12.40
C THR A 100 6.72 18.11 10.88
N LEU A 101 6.19 17.08 10.20
CA LEU A 101 5.87 17.10 8.77
C LEU A 101 4.61 17.90 8.44
N LEU A 102 3.75 18.20 9.41
CA LEU A 102 2.59 19.07 9.19
C LEU A 102 3.05 20.51 8.94
N SER A 103 2.32 21.21 8.06
CA SER A 103 2.53 22.64 7.83
C SER A 103 2.56 23.41 9.16
N ASN A 104 3.44 24.41 9.28
CA ASN A 104 3.56 25.23 10.49
C ASN A 104 2.23 25.90 10.89
N ASN A 105 1.38 26.22 9.90
CA ASN A 105 0.05 26.78 10.15
C ASN A 105 -1.02 25.71 10.45
N GLY A 106 -0.72 24.44 10.15
CA GLY A 106 -1.59 23.28 10.35
C GLY A 106 -1.26 22.45 11.58
N ARG A 107 -0.29 22.88 12.42
CA ARG A 107 0.06 22.20 13.67
C ARG A 107 0.18 23.16 14.84
N ARG A 108 -0.16 22.68 16.03
CA ARG A 108 -0.02 23.37 17.31
C ARG A 108 0.40 22.38 18.39
N CYS A 109 1.24 22.83 19.31
CA CYS A 109 1.51 22.06 20.53
C CYS A 109 0.48 22.41 21.60
N GLY A 110 -0.34 21.43 21.96
CA GLY A 110 -1.27 21.54 23.07
C GLY A 110 -0.53 21.68 24.41
N LYS A 111 -1.20 22.20 25.44
CA LYS A 111 -0.61 22.37 26.79
C LYS A 111 -0.10 21.07 27.44
N SER A 112 -0.56 19.92 26.92
CA SER A 112 -0.14 18.58 27.37
C SER A 112 1.03 18.00 26.56
N GLY A 113 1.65 18.79 25.68
CA GLY A 113 2.74 18.34 24.79
C GLY A 113 2.28 17.49 23.61
N LYS A 114 0.97 17.29 23.44
CA LYS A 114 0.39 16.56 22.31
C LYS A 114 0.35 17.43 21.05
N CYS A 115 0.55 16.78 19.91
CA CYS A 115 0.41 17.39 18.60
C CYS A 115 -1.07 17.61 18.28
N GLU A 116 -1.49 18.86 18.13
CA GLU A 116 -2.79 19.25 17.61
C GLU A 116 -2.63 19.62 16.13
N TYR A 117 -3.52 19.14 15.27
CA TYR A 117 -3.52 19.46 13.84
C TYR A 117 -4.74 20.28 13.46
N LEU A 118 -4.60 21.10 12.42
CA LEU A 118 -5.68 21.79 11.72
C LEU A 118 -5.51 21.51 10.22
N TYR A 119 -6.55 20.99 9.60
CA TYR A 119 -6.60 20.75 8.16
C TYR A 119 -7.78 21.53 7.58
N GLN A 120 -7.55 22.29 6.51
CA GLN A 120 -8.57 23.09 5.84
C GLN A 120 -8.67 22.66 4.38
N TYR A 121 -9.91 22.46 3.91
CA TYR A 121 -10.23 22.04 2.56
C TYR A 121 -10.64 23.23 1.68
N GLY A 122 -10.60 23.02 0.37
CA GLY A 122 -10.93 24.06 -0.63
C GLY A 122 -12.40 24.50 -0.62
N ASP A 123 -13.30 23.71 -0.04
CA ASP A 123 -14.71 24.04 0.18
C ASP A 123 -14.94 24.86 1.48
N ASN A 124 -13.86 25.26 2.16
CA ASN A 124 -13.82 25.90 3.48
C ASN A 124 -14.24 25.01 4.65
N SER A 125 -14.46 23.72 4.44
CA SER A 125 -14.56 22.78 5.55
C SER A 125 -13.19 22.59 6.21
N TYR A 126 -13.18 22.15 7.47
CA TYR A 126 -11.95 21.93 8.21
C TYR A 126 -12.11 20.85 9.27
N THR A 127 -11.00 20.23 9.64
CA THR A 127 -10.90 19.29 10.74
C THR A 127 -9.79 19.72 11.71
N ILE A 128 -10.03 19.52 13.01
CA ILE A 128 -9.09 19.84 14.08
C ILE A 128 -9.12 18.74 15.13
N GLY A 129 -7.95 18.33 15.60
CA GLY A 129 -7.85 17.27 16.59
C GLY A 129 -6.45 17.03 17.10
N ASN A 130 -6.30 16.01 17.95
CA ASN A 130 -4.99 15.52 18.34
C ASN A 130 -4.50 14.50 17.29
N LEU A 131 -3.25 14.62 16.87
CA LEU A 131 -2.61 13.65 16.01
C LEU A 131 -2.30 12.38 16.81
N GLY A 132 -2.48 11.23 16.18
CA GLY A 132 -2.24 9.93 16.78
C GLY A 132 -1.98 8.86 15.73
N VAL A 133 -1.52 7.71 16.19
CA VAL A 133 -1.41 6.49 15.39
C VAL A 133 -2.41 5.46 15.88
N GLU A 134 -2.92 4.68 14.94
CA GLU A 134 -3.89 3.62 15.20
C GLU A 134 -3.77 2.53 14.12
N SER A 135 -4.21 1.32 14.45
CA SER A 135 -4.36 0.20 13.53
C SER A 135 -5.64 0.34 12.71
N ILE A 136 -5.49 0.37 11.39
CA ILE A 136 -6.59 0.32 10.42
C ILE A 136 -6.44 -0.95 9.59
N ASN A 137 -7.53 -1.69 9.43
CA ASN A 137 -7.58 -2.87 8.57
C ASN A 137 -8.66 -2.70 7.50
N PHE A 138 -8.35 -3.15 6.29
CA PHE A 138 -9.24 -3.13 5.14
C PHE A 138 -9.57 -4.59 4.78
N GLY A 139 -10.63 -5.12 5.40
CA GLY A 139 -11.02 -6.54 5.31
C GLY A 139 -11.54 -7.07 6.66
N SER A 140 -12.12 -8.28 6.70
CA SER A 140 -12.68 -8.87 7.92
C SER A 140 -11.67 -8.87 9.08
N LYS A 141 -12.17 -8.76 10.33
CA LYS A 141 -11.38 -8.77 11.59
C LYS A 141 -10.15 -9.69 11.49
N GLY A 142 -8.97 -9.11 11.23
CA GLY A 142 -7.69 -9.83 11.10
C GLY A 142 -6.94 -9.73 9.75
N GLY A 143 -7.41 -8.97 8.75
CA GLY A 143 -6.72 -8.81 7.45
C GLY A 143 -5.40 -8.00 7.53
N GLY A 144 -4.32 -8.52 6.93
CA GLY A 144 -2.94 -8.08 7.11
C GLY A 144 -2.56 -6.69 6.56
N LYS A 145 -1.46 -6.15 7.12
CA LYS A 145 -0.78 -4.90 6.70
C LYS A 145 -0.30 -5.03 5.24
N GLY A 146 -0.46 -3.99 4.43
CA GLY A 146 0.16 -3.93 3.10
C GLY A 146 1.67 -4.20 3.20
N THR A 147 2.21 -5.04 2.32
CA THR A 147 3.60 -5.48 2.36
C THR A 147 4.37 -4.92 1.17
N THR A 148 5.54 -4.33 1.42
CA THR A 148 6.40 -3.77 0.36
C THR A 148 6.96 -4.87 -0.55
N LEU A 149 7.45 -5.95 0.04
CA LEU A 149 8.06 -7.08 -0.66
C LEU A 149 7.02 -8.11 -1.10
N THR A 150 7.32 -8.81 -2.18
CA THR A 150 6.56 -10.01 -2.56
C THR A 150 6.93 -11.14 -1.60
N ILE A 151 5.93 -11.86 -1.09
CA ILE A 151 6.11 -13.02 -0.22
C ILE A 151 5.56 -14.25 -0.94
N LEU A 152 6.35 -15.31 -1.03
CA LEU A 152 5.98 -16.55 -1.69
C LEU A 152 5.95 -17.72 -0.71
N ALA A 153 5.02 -18.66 -0.88
CA ALA A 153 5.04 -19.93 -0.18
C ALA A 153 6.40 -20.63 -0.36
N GLN A 154 6.94 -21.22 0.70
CA GLN A 154 8.31 -21.74 0.76
C GLN A 154 8.67 -22.64 -0.43
N SER A 155 7.80 -23.56 -0.80
CA SER A 155 7.99 -24.49 -1.92
C SER A 155 8.10 -23.77 -3.26
N PHE A 156 7.35 -22.68 -3.46
CA PHE A 156 7.43 -21.85 -4.66
C PHE A 156 8.65 -20.93 -4.63
N TYR A 157 8.95 -20.34 -3.47
CA TYR A 157 10.17 -19.56 -3.27
C TYR A 157 11.42 -20.38 -3.60
N ASN A 158 11.52 -21.63 -3.13
CA ASN A 158 12.67 -22.49 -3.43
C ASN A 158 12.86 -22.73 -4.94
N LYS A 159 11.76 -22.92 -5.69
CA LYS A 159 11.82 -23.05 -7.16
C LYS A 159 12.29 -21.75 -7.82
N PHE A 160 11.78 -20.62 -7.33
CA PHE A 160 12.19 -19.30 -7.80
C PHE A 160 13.69 -19.05 -7.57
N VAL A 161 14.22 -19.38 -6.39
CA VAL A 161 15.65 -19.26 -6.07
C VAL A 161 16.51 -20.17 -6.95
N ASN A 162 16.07 -21.41 -7.21
CA ASN A 162 16.80 -22.34 -8.08
C ASN A 162 16.89 -21.80 -9.52
N LEU A 163 15.77 -21.28 -10.05
CA LEU A 163 15.73 -20.69 -11.38
C LEU A 163 16.64 -19.45 -11.49
N LEU A 164 16.64 -18.58 -10.48
CA LEU A 164 17.57 -17.45 -10.43
C LEU A 164 19.04 -17.90 -10.36
N THR A 165 19.33 -18.96 -9.60
CA THR A 165 20.69 -19.53 -9.47
C THR A 165 21.19 -20.06 -10.81
N GLU A 166 20.32 -20.74 -11.58
CA GLU A 166 20.63 -21.23 -12.91
C GLU A 166 20.84 -20.07 -13.90
N LEU A 167 19.94 -19.09 -13.90
CA LEU A 167 20.00 -17.94 -14.81
C LEU A 167 21.23 -17.06 -14.57
N PHE A 168 21.56 -16.77 -13.31
CA PHE A 168 22.76 -16.01 -12.98
C PHE A 168 24.04 -16.85 -13.09
N GLY A 169 23.94 -18.18 -13.23
CA GLY A 169 25.08 -19.09 -13.22
C GLY A 169 25.91 -18.97 -11.94
N ALA A 170 25.29 -18.54 -10.84
CA ALA A 170 25.97 -18.17 -9.60
C ALA A 170 25.15 -18.60 -8.40
N LYS A 171 25.84 -19.11 -7.37
CA LYS A 171 25.20 -19.38 -6.07
C LYS A 171 24.99 -18.08 -5.29
N PRO A 172 23.98 -18.02 -4.42
CA PRO A 172 23.80 -16.92 -3.49
C PRO A 172 25.06 -16.64 -2.66
N VAL A 173 25.31 -15.36 -2.38
CA VAL A 173 26.41 -14.94 -1.49
C VAL A 173 26.13 -15.36 -0.05
N LYS A 174 27.18 -15.75 0.69
CA LYS A 174 27.04 -16.20 2.08
C LYS A 174 26.77 -15.06 3.07
N ASN A 175 27.28 -13.87 2.77
CA ASN A 175 27.20 -12.68 3.63
C ASN A 175 26.59 -11.53 2.83
N PRO A 176 25.27 -11.50 2.64
CA PRO A 176 24.60 -10.41 1.95
C PRO A 176 24.61 -9.12 2.79
N PRO A 177 24.36 -7.94 2.18
CA PRO A 177 24.13 -6.69 2.92
C PRO A 177 23.00 -6.83 3.95
N GLU A 178 23.08 -6.07 5.04
CA GLU A 178 22.08 -6.11 6.11
C GLU A 178 20.67 -5.86 5.57
N GLY A 179 19.70 -6.67 6.03
CA GLY A 179 18.30 -6.60 5.58
C GLY A 179 18.01 -7.30 4.25
N ASN A 180 19.00 -7.97 3.62
CA ASN A 180 18.81 -8.73 2.39
C ASN A 180 19.15 -10.21 2.61
N ASP A 181 18.21 -11.10 2.35
CA ASP A 181 18.40 -12.54 2.63
C ASP A 181 18.95 -13.33 1.43
N LEU A 182 18.81 -12.80 0.21
CA LEU A 182 19.19 -13.48 -1.02
C LEU A 182 19.82 -12.52 -2.02
N CYS A 183 21.12 -12.68 -2.29
CA CYS A 183 21.83 -11.86 -3.27
C CYS A 183 22.81 -12.68 -4.11
N PHE A 184 23.07 -12.23 -5.33
CA PHE A 184 23.98 -12.83 -6.29
C PHE A 184 25.09 -11.84 -6.65
N LYS A 185 26.31 -12.35 -6.88
CA LYS A 185 27.40 -11.50 -7.38
C LYS A 185 27.10 -11.04 -8.79
N ILE A 186 27.37 -9.78 -9.07
CA ILE A 186 27.19 -9.20 -10.40
C ILE A 186 28.38 -8.29 -10.76
N LYS A 187 28.52 -8.02 -12.06
CA LYS A 187 29.48 -7.03 -12.55
C LYS A 187 28.87 -5.64 -12.41
N ILE A 188 29.72 -4.64 -12.27
CA ILE A 188 29.34 -3.23 -12.29
C ILE A 188 29.89 -2.64 -13.59
N ASP A 189 29.11 -1.82 -14.29
CA ASP A 189 29.55 -1.13 -15.51
C ASP A 189 30.39 0.11 -15.18
N GLU A 190 30.77 0.85 -16.23
CA GLU A 190 31.58 2.06 -16.14
C GLU A 190 30.82 3.22 -15.48
N ASP A 191 29.49 3.21 -15.51
CA ASP A 191 28.62 4.22 -14.91
C ASP A 191 28.37 3.94 -13.41
N GLY A 192 28.80 2.78 -12.92
CA GLY A 192 28.63 2.37 -11.52
C GLY A 192 27.34 1.60 -11.26
N ASP A 193 26.66 1.13 -12.30
CA ASP A 193 25.41 0.38 -12.22
C ASP A 193 25.63 -1.13 -12.35
N CYS A 194 24.65 -1.93 -11.88
CA CYS A 194 24.71 -3.37 -12.03
C CYS A 194 24.62 -3.77 -13.51
N ALA A 195 25.73 -4.24 -14.07
CA ALA A 195 25.84 -4.70 -15.44
C ALA A 195 25.41 -6.15 -15.58
N GLY A 196 24.41 -6.40 -16.43
CA GLY A 196 23.99 -7.76 -16.75
C GLY A 196 22.72 -7.82 -17.60
N SER A 197 22.52 -8.96 -18.26
CA SER A 197 21.23 -9.30 -18.86
C SER A 197 20.36 -9.91 -17.78
N PHE A 198 19.34 -9.17 -17.35
CA PHE A 198 18.36 -9.69 -16.38
C PHE A 198 17.24 -10.42 -17.11
N PRO A 199 16.71 -11.51 -16.54
CA PRO A 199 15.59 -12.20 -17.13
C PRO A 199 14.34 -11.31 -17.10
N GLU A 200 13.47 -11.49 -18.10
CA GLU A 200 12.11 -10.99 -18.00
C GLU A 200 11.37 -11.79 -16.94
N PHE A 201 10.78 -11.08 -15.98
CA PHE A 201 9.96 -11.69 -14.97
C PHE A 201 8.51 -11.59 -15.40
N VAL A 202 7.78 -12.70 -15.30
CA VAL A 202 6.34 -12.72 -15.54
C VAL A 202 5.67 -13.43 -14.40
N PHE A 203 4.79 -12.74 -13.69
CA PHE A 203 3.92 -13.38 -12.70
C PHE A 203 2.68 -13.90 -13.43
N HIS A 204 2.48 -15.21 -13.34
CA HIS A 204 1.35 -15.89 -13.92
C HIS A 204 0.24 -16.03 -12.88
N PHE A 205 -0.80 -15.23 -13.02
CA PHE A 205 -2.04 -15.37 -12.27
C PHE A 205 -3.06 -16.14 -13.12
N THR A 206 -4.09 -16.69 -12.48
CA THR A 206 -5.22 -17.26 -13.23
C THR A 206 -5.80 -16.16 -14.11
N GLY A 207 -5.77 -16.36 -15.44
CA GLY A 207 -6.34 -15.46 -16.46
C GLY A 207 -5.58 -14.15 -16.73
N ALA A 208 -4.41 -13.94 -16.13
CA ALA A 208 -3.54 -12.80 -16.44
C ALA A 208 -2.04 -13.16 -16.37
N LYS A 209 -1.25 -12.55 -17.26
CA LYS A 209 0.21 -12.54 -17.18
C LYS A 209 0.65 -11.12 -16.91
N VAL A 210 1.34 -10.89 -15.81
CA VAL A 210 1.85 -9.57 -15.41
C VAL A 210 3.35 -9.57 -15.67
N PRO A 211 3.83 -8.98 -16.78
CA PRO A 211 5.25 -8.80 -17.00
C PRO A 211 5.78 -7.81 -15.97
N LEU A 212 6.98 -8.05 -15.46
CA LEU A 212 7.63 -7.23 -14.45
C LEU A 212 9.00 -6.82 -14.95
N GLN A 213 9.38 -5.59 -14.63
CA GLN A 213 10.73 -5.11 -14.84
C GLN A 213 11.67 -5.76 -13.82
N PRO A 214 12.96 -5.92 -14.12
CA PRO A 214 13.93 -6.43 -13.15
C PRO A 214 13.90 -5.67 -11.81
N THR A 215 13.72 -4.35 -11.85
CA THR A 215 13.63 -3.47 -10.67
C THR A 215 12.40 -3.72 -9.78
N ASN A 216 11.41 -4.47 -10.26
CA ASN A 216 10.26 -4.89 -9.46
C ASN A 216 10.61 -6.00 -8.46
N LEU A 217 11.63 -6.81 -8.75
CA LEU A 217 11.99 -7.99 -7.94
C LEU A 217 13.46 -8.02 -7.54
N LEU A 218 14.29 -7.15 -8.11
CA LEU A 218 15.73 -7.11 -7.89
C LEU A 218 16.15 -5.69 -7.51
N GLN A 219 17.06 -5.61 -6.54
CA GLN A 219 17.67 -4.36 -6.08
C GLN A 219 19.18 -4.44 -6.27
N CYS A 220 19.74 -3.48 -6.99
CA CYS A 220 21.19 -3.36 -7.20
C CYS A 220 21.85 -2.71 -5.98
N TYR A 221 23.02 -3.25 -5.59
CA TYR A 221 23.91 -2.70 -4.57
C TYR A 221 25.34 -2.63 -5.13
N PRO A 222 25.70 -1.54 -5.84
CA PRO A 222 26.98 -1.42 -6.54
C PRO A 222 28.21 -1.55 -5.63
N ASP A 223 28.17 -0.91 -4.45
CA ASP A 223 29.26 -0.91 -3.47
C ASP A 223 29.65 -2.33 -3.02
N TYR A 224 28.65 -3.21 -2.98
CA TYR A 224 28.81 -4.60 -2.56
C TYR A 224 29.00 -5.54 -3.75
N LYS A 225 28.89 -5.04 -4.99
CA LYS A 225 28.94 -5.82 -6.24
C LYS A 225 27.94 -6.97 -6.25
N VAL A 226 26.76 -6.72 -5.71
CA VAL A 226 25.67 -7.71 -5.65
C VAL A 226 24.37 -7.12 -6.16
N ILE A 227 23.52 -8.03 -6.64
CA ILE A 227 22.11 -7.76 -6.85
C ILE A 227 21.31 -8.66 -5.90
N CYS A 228 20.39 -8.06 -5.16
CA CYS A 228 19.59 -8.74 -4.15
C CYS A 228 18.15 -8.89 -4.62
N VAL A 229 17.49 -9.94 -4.13
CA VAL A 229 16.14 -10.31 -4.51
C VAL A 229 15.16 -9.72 -3.49
N MET A 230 14.20 -8.94 -3.98
CA MET A 230 13.16 -8.25 -3.21
C MET A 230 11.92 -9.13 -2.99
N VAL A 231 12.17 -10.42 -2.74
CA VAL A 231 11.15 -11.46 -2.54
C VAL A 231 11.52 -12.26 -1.31
N GLN A 232 10.55 -12.48 -0.42
CA GLN A 232 10.72 -13.28 0.79
C GLN A 232 9.90 -14.57 0.73
N SER A 233 10.19 -15.49 1.64
CA SER A 233 9.40 -16.70 1.83
C SER A 233 8.47 -16.61 3.04
N THR A 234 7.40 -17.40 3.00
CA THR A 234 6.58 -17.75 4.16
C THR A 234 6.40 -19.26 4.19
N SER A 235 5.88 -19.82 5.29
CA SER A 235 5.52 -21.25 5.34
C SER A 235 4.57 -21.63 4.20
N ASP A 236 4.55 -22.90 3.76
CA ASP A 236 3.68 -23.33 2.66
C ASP A 236 2.17 -23.13 2.92
N ASN A 237 1.76 -23.13 4.20
CA ASN A 237 0.40 -22.81 4.62
C ASN A 237 0.18 -21.30 4.85
N GLY A 238 1.21 -20.49 4.63
CA GLY A 238 1.20 -19.05 4.76
C GLY A 238 0.62 -18.37 3.53
N VAL A 239 0.15 -17.15 3.71
CA VAL A 239 -0.41 -16.34 2.62
C VAL A 239 0.73 -15.79 1.76
N SER A 240 0.72 -16.10 0.47
CA SER A 240 1.59 -15.44 -0.50
C SER A 240 1.05 -14.05 -0.82
N VAL A 241 1.93 -13.06 -0.94
CA VAL A 241 1.59 -11.65 -1.13
C VAL A 241 2.32 -11.12 -2.36
N PHE A 242 1.58 -10.49 -3.27
CA PHE A 242 2.18 -9.73 -4.36
C PHE A 242 2.47 -8.30 -3.88
N GLY A 243 3.74 -8.02 -3.57
CA GLY A 243 4.14 -6.83 -2.83
C GLY A 243 4.03 -5.53 -3.61
N ASN A 244 4.02 -4.40 -2.90
CA ASN A 244 3.95 -3.07 -3.52
C ASN A 244 5.08 -2.82 -4.54
N GLN A 245 6.31 -3.28 -4.26
CA GLN A 245 7.45 -3.10 -5.17
C GLN A 245 7.21 -3.79 -6.53
N ALA A 246 6.54 -4.94 -6.52
CA ALA A 246 6.20 -5.66 -7.73
C ALA A 246 5.08 -4.98 -8.54
N GLN A 247 4.38 -4.03 -7.95
CA GLN A 247 3.30 -3.26 -8.58
C GLN A 247 3.78 -1.92 -9.16
N VAL A 248 5.03 -1.50 -8.88
CA VAL A 248 5.60 -0.27 -9.41
C VAL A 248 5.63 -0.32 -10.95
N GLY A 249 5.17 0.76 -11.59
CA GLY A 249 5.01 0.81 -13.05
C GLY A 249 3.66 0.28 -13.55
N PHE A 250 2.75 -0.07 -12.64
CA PHE A 250 1.39 -0.49 -12.98
C PHE A 250 0.35 0.40 -12.30
N GLN A 251 -0.72 0.66 -13.04
CA GLN A 251 -1.99 1.08 -12.47
C GLN A 251 -2.76 -0.18 -12.06
N VAL A 252 -3.09 -0.26 -10.77
CA VAL A 252 -3.76 -1.42 -10.17
C VAL A 252 -5.22 -1.08 -9.89
N GLU A 253 -6.14 -1.83 -10.47
CA GLU A 253 -7.58 -1.68 -10.26
C GLU A 253 -8.14 -2.86 -9.48
N TYR A 254 -9.05 -2.56 -8.56
CA TYR A 254 -9.75 -3.54 -7.73
C TYR A 254 -11.24 -3.52 -8.10
N ASP A 255 -11.68 -4.50 -8.89
CA ASP A 255 -13.10 -4.67 -9.21
C ASP A 255 -13.76 -5.53 -8.14
N LEU A 256 -14.55 -4.87 -7.28
CA LEU A 256 -15.21 -5.49 -6.14
C LEU A 256 -16.47 -6.28 -6.53
N GLN A 257 -17.15 -5.88 -7.61
CA GLN A 257 -18.34 -6.59 -8.08
C GLN A 257 -17.95 -7.94 -8.70
N GLN A 258 -16.80 -7.99 -9.35
CA GLN A 258 -16.34 -9.19 -10.06
C GLN A 258 -15.23 -9.94 -9.33
N GLY A 259 -14.79 -9.46 -8.16
CA GLY A 259 -13.77 -10.12 -7.35
C GLY A 259 -12.39 -10.17 -8.03
N MET A 260 -12.08 -9.26 -8.95
CA MET A 260 -10.85 -9.24 -9.73
C MET A 260 -9.89 -8.12 -9.31
N VAL A 261 -8.60 -8.36 -9.52
CA VAL A 261 -7.54 -7.35 -9.52
C VAL A 261 -6.98 -7.33 -10.93
N SER A 262 -6.68 -6.15 -11.45
CA SER A 262 -6.17 -5.99 -12.81
C SER A 262 -5.01 -5.00 -12.84
N PHE A 263 -4.03 -5.27 -13.69
CA PHE A 263 -2.79 -4.52 -13.80
C PHE A 263 -2.68 -3.97 -15.22
N ALA A 264 -2.53 -2.65 -15.36
CA ALA A 264 -2.23 -2.00 -16.63
C ALA A 264 -0.90 -1.25 -16.52
N PRO A 265 -0.01 -1.29 -17.52
CA PRO A 265 1.21 -0.50 -17.50
C PRO A 265 0.91 0.99 -17.30
N ALA A 266 1.64 1.64 -16.40
CA ALA A 266 1.57 3.06 -16.13
C ALA A 266 2.86 3.72 -16.64
N ASP A 267 2.71 4.68 -17.56
CA ASP A 267 3.81 5.51 -18.03
C ASP A 267 3.82 6.82 -17.23
N CYS A 268 4.68 6.88 -16.22
CA CYS A 268 4.80 8.04 -15.33
C CYS A 268 5.65 9.17 -15.94
N SER A 269 6.20 9.03 -17.16
CA SER A 269 7.04 10.05 -17.79
C SER A 269 6.27 11.17 -18.50
N LYS A 270 4.93 11.04 -18.58
CA LYS A 270 4.05 11.94 -19.35
C LYS A 270 3.30 12.97 -18.50
N HIS A 271 3.66 13.13 -17.22
CA HIS A 271 3.02 14.04 -16.28
C HIS A 271 4.04 14.84 -15.47
#